data_AF-A0A842XPM1-F1
#
_entry.id   AF-A0A842XPM1-F1
#
_cell.length_a   1.000
_cell.length_b   1.000
_cell.length_c   1.000
_cell.angle_alpha   90.00
_cell.angle_beta   90.00
_cell.angle_gamma   90.00
#
_symmetry.space_group_name_H-M   'P 1'
#
loop_
_entity.id
_entity.type
_entity.pdbx_description
1 polymer ?
#
loop_
_entity_poly.entity_id
_entity_poly.type
_entity_poly.pdbx_seq_one_letter_code
_entity_poly.pdbx_strand_id
1 'polypeptide(L)'
;MVLKTKGGEGVVVVTGCGHPGLEKIFEAAKAFGTLYGVIGGFHGFKKLELLHGLELIIPCHGTIRKQEIVEMYPEKVVRCGAGMVREL
;
A
#
# COMPACT_ATOMS: atom_id res chain seq x y z
N MET A 1 2.97 7.37 7.37
CA MET A 1 2.03 7.23 8.50
C MET A 1 1.60 5.78 8.56
N VAL A 2 1.27 5.27 9.76
CA VAL A 2 0.78 3.89 9.96
C VAL A 2 -0.54 3.96 10.74
N LEU A 3 -1.59 3.31 10.25
CA LEU A 3 -2.92 3.25 10.86
C LEU A 3 -3.22 1.80 11.26
N LYS A 4 -3.88 1.58 12.40
CA LYS A 4 -4.38 0.25 12.78
C LYS A 4 -5.74 0.01 12.14
N THR A 5 -6.01 -1.21 11.68
CA THR A 5 -7.35 -1.59 11.22
C THR A 5 -8.31 -1.67 12.41
N LYS A 6 -9.58 -1.33 12.19
CA LYS A 6 -10.58 -1.35 13.28
C LYS A 6 -10.82 -2.77 13.82
N GLY A 7 -10.73 -3.78 12.95
CA GLY A 7 -10.88 -5.20 13.29
C GLY A 7 -9.63 -5.83 13.92
N GLY A 8 -8.50 -5.14 13.94
CA GLY A 8 -7.25 -5.65 14.48
C GLY A 8 -6.50 -6.63 13.56
N GLU A 9 -6.89 -6.75 12.29
CA GLU A 9 -6.20 -7.57 11.28
C GLU A 9 -4.75 -7.12 11.03
N GLY A 10 -4.44 -5.85 11.27
CA GLY A 10 -3.07 -5.36 11.19
C GLY A 10 -2.95 -3.85 11.05
N VAL A 11 -1.97 -3.42 10.27
CA VAL A 11 -1.69 -2.00 10.01
C VAL A 11 -1.67 -1.67 8.53
N VAL A 12 -2.16 -0.47 8.21
CA VAL A 12 -2.12 0.12 6.87
C VAL A 12 -1.08 1.23 6.83
N VAL A 13 -0.16 1.15 5.88
CA VAL A 13 0.81 2.19 5.60
C VAL A 13 0.19 3.24 4.68
N VAL A 14 0.23 4.51 5.10
CA VAL A 14 -0.12 5.64 4.24
C VAL A 14 1.16 6.41 3.88
N THR A 15 1.45 6.52 2.58
CA THR A 15 2.65 7.16 2.04
C THR A 15 2.32 8.24 1.01
N GLY A 16 3.18 9.26 0.90
CA GLY A 16 3.08 10.29 -0.14
C GLY A 16 3.57 9.76 -1.49
N CYS A 17 4.86 9.92 -1.79
CA CYS A 17 5.49 9.41 -3.02
C CYS A 17 6.36 8.16 -2.81
N GLY A 18 6.59 7.71 -1.57
CA GLY A 18 7.35 6.48 -1.32
C GLY A 18 8.81 6.49 -1.78
N HIS A 19 9.47 7.66 -1.85
CA HIS A 19 10.86 7.80 -2.35
C HIS A 19 11.90 6.87 -1.67
N PRO A 20 11.82 6.57 -0.37
CA PRO A 20 12.75 5.61 0.25
C PRO A 20 12.61 4.17 -0.26
N GLY A 21 11.55 3.87 -1.02
CA GLY A 21 11.14 2.53 -1.42
C GLY A 21 10.19 1.89 -0.40
N LEU A 22 9.20 1.12 -0.88
CA LEU A 22 8.22 0.48 -0.01
C LEU A 22 8.86 -0.54 0.95
N GLU A 23 9.94 -1.21 0.54
CA GLU A 23 10.70 -2.14 1.39
C GLU A 23 11.08 -1.49 2.74
N LYS A 24 11.75 -0.33 2.72
CA LYS A 24 12.17 0.35 3.96
C LYS A 24 10.98 0.84 4.77
N ILE A 25 9.91 1.29 4.09
CA ILE A 25 8.69 1.76 4.75
C ILE A 25 7.98 0.59 5.44
N PHE A 26 7.90 -0.56 4.78
CA PHE A 26 7.29 -1.78 5.31
C PHE A 26 8.08 -2.31 6.50
N GLU A 27 9.41 -2.36 6.42
CA GLU A 27 10.25 -2.74 7.57
C GLU A 27 10.02 -1.84 8.78
N ALA A 28 9.97 -0.52 8.59
CA ALA A 28 9.68 0.41 9.69
C ALA A 28 8.26 0.23 10.26
N ALA A 29 7.28 -0.09 9.39
CA ALA A 29 5.89 -0.24 9.79
C ALA A 29 5.61 -1.52 10.59
N LYS A 30 6.44 -2.58 10.43
CA LYS A 30 6.32 -3.83 11.21
C LYS A 30 6.40 -3.62 12.73
N ALA A 31 7.06 -2.55 13.18
CA ALA A 31 7.11 -2.18 14.60
C ALA A 31 5.71 -1.86 15.19
N PHE A 32 4.71 -1.60 14.34
CA PHE A 32 3.36 -1.23 14.76
C PHE A 32 2.32 -2.36 14.58
N GLY A 33 2.68 -3.44 13.88
CA GLY A 33 1.82 -4.61 13.67
C GLY A 33 2.08 -5.31 12.33
N THR A 34 1.32 -6.37 12.06
CA THR A 34 1.34 -7.09 10.78
C THR A 34 0.88 -6.17 9.67
N LEU A 35 1.62 -6.11 8.57
CA LEU A 35 1.24 -5.31 7.41
C LEU A 35 -0.02 -5.88 6.76
N TYR A 36 -1.09 -5.10 6.81
CA TYR A 36 -2.36 -5.42 6.18
C TYR A 36 -2.47 -4.76 4.80
N GLY A 37 -2.02 -3.50 4.66
CA GLY A 37 -2.15 -2.80 3.39
C GLY A 37 -1.30 -1.56 3.23
N VAL A 38 -1.37 -0.97 2.02
CA VAL A 38 -0.65 0.25 1.66
C VAL A 38 -1.51 1.18 0.80
N ILE A 39 -1.50 2.47 1.13
CA ILE A 39 -2.22 3.54 0.42
C ILE A 39 -1.22 4.64 0.09
N GLY A 40 -1.16 5.06 -1.17
CA GLY A 40 -0.33 6.20 -1.56
C GLY A 40 0.41 6.05 -2.89
N GLY A 41 1.33 6.97 -3.14
CA GLY A 41 2.24 6.90 -4.29
C GLY A 41 3.43 6.00 -4.00
N PHE A 42 3.70 5.07 -4.92
CA PHE A 42 4.80 4.10 -4.84
C PHE A 42 5.95 4.46 -5.80
N HIS A 43 5.83 5.58 -6.53
CA HIS A 43 6.80 6.02 -7.53
C HIS A 43 7.15 4.91 -8.53
N GLY A 44 8.43 4.78 -8.90
CA GLY A 44 8.97 3.71 -9.73
C GLY A 44 9.40 2.44 -8.96
N PHE A 45 8.73 2.11 -7.85
CA PHE A 45 9.07 0.93 -7.05
C PHE A 45 9.08 -0.36 -7.88
N LYS A 46 10.19 -1.11 -7.81
CA LYS A 46 10.46 -2.24 -8.71
C LYS A 46 10.12 -3.61 -8.12
N LYS A 47 10.19 -3.76 -6.79
CA LYS A 47 10.01 -5.01 -6.05
C LYS A 47 8.53 -5.31 -5.78
N LEU A 48 7.72 -5.42 -6.83
CA LEU A 48 6.27 -5.55 -6.71
C LEU A 48 5.86 -6.82 -5.94
N GLU A 49 6.70 -7.85 -5.93
CA GLU A 49 6.53 -9.07 -5.14
C GLU A 49 6.33 -8.81 -3.64
N LEU A 50 6.86 -7.69 -3.11
CA LEU A 50 6.66 -7.29 -1.71
C LEU A 50 5.20 -6.88 -1.41
N LEU A 51 4.36 -6.69 -2.43
CA LEU A 51 2.94 -6.41 -2.27
C LEU A 51 2.10 -7.68 -2.12
N HIS A 52 2.64 -8.87 -2.45
CA HIS A 52 1.88 -10.12 -2.49
C HIS A 52 1.19 -10.49 -1.17
N GLY A 53 1.86 -10.23 -0.04
CA GLY A 53 1.34 -10.54 1.30
C GLY A 53 0.36 -9.52 1.87
N LEU A 54 0.02 -8.46 1.13
CA LEU A 54 -0.93 -7.45 1.58
C LEU A 54 -2.35 -7.81 1.16
N GLU A 55 -3.33 -7.45 1.98
CA GLU A 55 -4.75 -7.64 1.68
C GLU A 55 -5.37 -6.40 1.01
N LEU A 56 -4.70 -5.25 1.10
CA LEU A 56 -5.16 -3.99 0.53
C LEU A 56 -4.03 -3.19 -0.12
N ILE A 57 -4.18 -2.87 -1.41
CA ILE A 57 -3.23 -2.07 -2.18
C ILE A 57 -3.97 -0.93 -2.87
N ILE A 58 -3.66 0.32 -2.53
CA ILE A 58 -4.29 1.51 -3.10
C ILE A 58 -3.22 2.39 -3.74
N PRO A 59 -2.82 2.11 -5.00
CA PRO A 59 -1.80 2.90 -5.67
C PRO A 59 -2.37 4.25 -6.15
N CYS A 60 -1.87 5.33 -5.58
CA CYS A 60 -2.29 6.71 -5.83
C CYS A 60 -1.21 7.53 -6.56
N HIS A 61 -1.56 8.77 -6.95
CA HIS A 61 -0.63 9.81 -7.41
C HIS A 61 0.45 9.30 -8.39
N GLY A 62 1.73 9.34 -8.01
CA GLY A 62 2.90 9.08 -8.85
C GLY A 62 3.34 7.63 -8.95
N THR A 63 2.50 6.64 -8.59
CA THR A 63 2.84 5.24 -8.87
C THR A 63 2.95 5.02 -10.38
N ILE A 64 4.13 4.68 -10.86
CA ILE A 64 4.42 4.51 -12.30
C ILE A 64 3.88 3.17 -12.79
N ARG A 65 4.06 2.09 -12.00
CA ARG A 65 3.70 0.71 -12.36
C ARG A 65 2.27 0.33 -11.95
N LYS A 66 1.31 1.27 -11.99
CA LYS A 66 -0.09 1.00 -11.56
C LYS A 66 -0.72 -0.18 -12.29
N GLN A 67 -0.57 -0.21 -13.62
CA GLN A 67 -1.17 -1.23 -14.47
C GLN A 67 -0.67 -2.63 -14.08
N GLU A 68 0.64 -2.76 -13.92
CA GLU A 68 1.27 -4.03 -13.55
C GLU A 68 0.88 -4.48 -12.12
N ILE A 69 0.73 -3.55 -11.19
CA ILE A 69 0.21 -3.86 -9.84
C ILE A 69 -1.23 -4.37 -9.91
N VAL A 70 -2.09 -3.78 -10.75
CA VAL A 70 -3.48 -4.22 -10.97
C VAL A 70 -3.51 -5.62 -11.60
N GLU A 71 -2.64 -5.88 -12.57
CA GLU A 71 -2.54 -7.19 -13.25
C GLU A 71 -2.03 -8.29 -12.32
N MET A 72 -1.05 -7.99 -11.46
CA MET A 72 -0.49 -8.95 -10.50
C MET A 72 -1.42 -9.24 -9.32
N TYR A 73 -2.22 -8.26 -8.89
CA TYR A 73 -3.02 -8.33 -7.65
C TYR A 73 -4.46 -7.81 -7.83
N PRO A 74 -5.24 -8.31 -8.81
CA PRO A 74 -6.54 -7.73 -9.17
C PRO A 74 -7.54 -7.70 -8.01
N GLU A 75 -7.53 -8.73 -7.16
CA GLU A 75 -8.44 -8.87 -6.02
C GLU A 75 -8.07 -7.98 -4.82
N LYS A 76 -6.81 -7.52 -4.75
CA LYS A 76 -6.26 -6.76 -3.61
C LYS A 76 -6.19 -5.27 -3.89
N VAL A 77 -6.31 -4.88 -5.16
CA VAL A 77 -6.15 -3.49 -5.60
C VAL A 77 -7.47 -2.74 -5.57
N VAL A 78 -7.43 -1.55 -4.98
CA VAL A 78 -8.53 -0.59 -5.02
C VAL A 78 -8.09 0.64 -5.78
N ARG A 79 -8.94 1.11 -6.71
CA ARG A 79 -8.68 2.32 -7.47
C ARG A 79 -8.68 3.55 -6.56
N CYS A 80 -7.60 4.33 -6.63
CA CYS A 80 -7.47 5.61 -5.95
C CYS A 80 -8.10 6.75 -6.76
N GLY A 81 -8.68 7.74 -6.08
CA GLY A 81 -9.23 8.94 -6.70
C GLY A 81 -9.57 10.03 -5.68
N ALA A 82 -9.67 11.28 -6.13
CA ALA A 82 -10.19 12.36 -5.29
C ALA A 82 -11.63 12.03 -4.87
N GLY A 83 -11.96 12.28 -3.59
CA GLY A 83 -13.27 11.93 -3.02
C GLY A 83 -13.43 10.46 -2.62
N MET A 84 -12.38 9.63 -2.76
CA MET A 84 -12.40 8.26 -2.27
C MET A 84 -12.54 8.22 -0.74
N VAL A 85 -13.51 7.43 -0.27
CA VAL A 85 -13.66 7.07 1.14
C VAL A 85 -13.38 5.58 1.30
N ARG A 86 -12.64 5.23 2.34
CA ARG A 86 -12.34 3.83 2.67
C ARG A 86 -12.37 3.62 4.18
N GLU A 87 -13.10 2.60 4.61
CA GLU A 87 -13.06 2.10 5.98
C GLU A 87 -11.91 1.09 6.10
N LEU A 88 -11.17 1.18 7.21
CA LEU A 88 -10.01 0.36 7.54
C LEU A 88 -10.21 -0.29 8.90
#